data_AF-A0AAV5IVV8-F1
#
_entry.id   AF-A0AAV5IVV8-F1
#
_cell.length_a   1.000
_cell.length_b   1.000
_cell.length_c   1.000
_cell.angle_alpha   90.00
_cell.angle_beta   90.00
_cell.angle_gamma   90.00
#
_symmetry.space_group_name_H-M   'P 1'
#
loop_
_entity.id
_entity.type
_entity.pdbx_description
1 polymer ?
#
loop_
_entity_poly.entity_id
_entity_poly.type
_entity_poly.pdbx_seq_one_letter_code
_entity_poly.pdbx_strand_id
1 'polypeptide(L)'
;MPIEQVHELPYGIELSELPFIWILRKPEGIDSSHLHPSGFLARTSNQGVVCLGWSPQLEILAHPAIVGCLFHSGWGAIIESLGLGNHKF
;
A
#
# COMPACT_ATOMS: atom_id res chain seq x y z
N MET A 1 11.49 7.39 9.08
CA MET A 1 10.08 7.65 9.39
C MET A 1 9.92 7.43 10.89
N PRO A 2 9.37 8.39 11.65
CA PRO A 2 9.02 8.17 13.06
C PRO A 2 8.04 6.99 13.16
N ILE A 3 8.18 6.16 14.19
CA ILE A 3 7.34 4.97 14.40
C ILE A 3 5.84 5.32 14.42
N GLU A 4 5.47 6.51 14.89
CA GLU A 4 4.07 6.95 14.93
C GLU A 4 3.40 7.01 13.54
N GLN A 5 4.10 7.46 12.50
CA GLN A 5 3.55 7.43 11.13
C GLN A 5 3.45 6.01 10.54
N VAL A 6 4.23 5.04 11.06
CA VAL A 6 4.09 3.62 10.69
C VAL A 6 2.73 3.09 11.12
N HIS A 7 2.12 3.65 12.17
CA HIS A 7 0.87 3.14 12.74
C HIS A 7 -0.39 3.77 12.13
N GLU A 8 -0.36 5.04 11.74
CA GLU A 8 -1.54 5.73 11.18
C GLU A 8 -1.95 5.20 9.80
N LEU A 9 -0.97 4.91 8.92
CA LEU A 9 -1.25 4.41 7.57
C LEU A 9 -1.98 3.04 7.57
N PRO A 10 -1.48 1.99 8.25
CA PRO A 10 -2.19 0.72 8.36
C PRO A 10 -3.57 0.87 8.99
N TYR A 11 -3.73 1.77 9.96
CA TYR A 11 -5.03 2.01 10.56
C TYR A 11 -6.02 2.60 9.54
N GLY A 12 -5.57 3.58 8.74
CA GLY A 12 -6.37 4.12 7.64
C GLY A 12 -6.72 3.09 6.56
N ILE A 13 -5.77 2.20 6.20
CA ILE A 13 -6.01 1.10 5.26
C ILE A 13 -7.09 0.17 5.81
N GLU A 14 -6.97 -0.24 7.08
CA GLU A 14 -7.92 -1.13 7.73
C GLU A 14 -9.33 -0.53 7.78
N LEU A 15 -9.45 0.77 8.13
CA LEU A 15 -10.73 1.47 8.17
C LEU A 15 -11.36 1.74 6.80
N SER A 16 -10.55 1.76 5.73
CA SER A 16 -11.06 2.01 4.38
C SER A 16 -11.90 0.86 3.83
N GLU A 17 -11.66 -0.37 4.32
CA GLU A 17 -12.24 -1.62 3.81
C GLU A 17 -12.02 -1.84 2.30
N LEU A 18 -11.09 -1.09 1.69
CA LEU A 18 -10.79 -1.17 0.27
C LEU A 18 -9.72 -2.22 -0.03
N PRO A 19 -9.75 -2.85 -1.22
CA PRO A 19 -8.66 -3.68 -1.68
C PRO A 19 -7.34 -2.90 -1.77
N PHE A 20 -6.25 -3.48 -1.26
CA PHE A 20 -4.95 -2.79 -1.24
C PHE A 20 -3.77 -3.70 -1.53
N ILE A 21 -2.69 -3.08 -2.01
CA ILE A 21 -1.35 -3.65 -2.04
C ILE A 21 -0.44 -2.69 -1.28
N TRP A 22 0.16 -3.16 -0.19
CA TRP A 22 1.06 -2.34 0.62
C TRP A 22 2.48 -2.86 0.54
N ILE A 23 3.33 -2.11 -0.17
CA ILE A 23 4.75 -2.46 -0.35
C ILE A 23 5.58 -1.70 0.68
N LEU A 24 6.21 -2.46 1.57
CA LEU A 24 7.09 -1.94 2.62
C LEU A 24 8.54 -2.26 2.27
N ARG A 25 9.40 -1.23 2.24
CA ARG A 25 10.84 -1.47 2.19
C ARG A 25 11.30 -1.98 3.54
N LYS A 26 11.76 -3.23 3.59
CA LYS A 26 12.36 -3.80 4.79
C LYS A 26 13.70 -3.08 5.08
N PRO A 27 13.83 -2.37 6.20
CA PRO A 27 15.12 -1.82 6.61
C PRO A 27 16.06 -2.96 7.01
N GLU A 28 17.34 -2.84 6.67
CA GLU A 28 18.34 -3.83 7.07
C GLU A 28 18.43 -3.91 8.61
N GLY A 29 18.45 -5.13 9.15
CA GLY A 29 18.59 -5.38 10.59
C GLY A 29 17.32 -5.18 11.42
N ILE A 30 16.18 -4.80 10.83
CA ILE A 30 14.90 -4.68 11.54
C ILE A 30 14.02 -5.91 11.28
N ASP A 31 13.44 -6.47 12.35
CA ASP A 31 12.42 -7.51 12.22
C ASP A 31 11.16 -6.92 11.57
N SER A 32 10.70 -7.61 10.53
CA SER A 32 9.48 -7.29 9.80
C SER A 32 8.23 -7.23 10.68
N SER A 33 8.24 -7.91 11.82
CA SER A 33 7.14 -7.89 12.80
C SER A 33 6.84 -6.49 13.36
N HIS A 34 7.81 -5.57 13.31
CA HIS A 34 7.66 -4.18 13.77
C HIS A 34 7.21 -3.21 12.67
N LEU A 35 7.07 -3.67 11.42
CA LEU A 35 6.72 -2.79 10.29
C LEU A 35 5.22 -2.58 10.11
N HIS A 36 4.40 -3.30 10.88
CA HIS A 36 2.95 -3.15 10.89
C HIS A 36 2.40 -3.40 12.31
N PRO A 37 1.20 -2.90 12.63
CA PRO A 37 0.55 -3.19 13.91
C PRO A 37 0.36 -4.69 14.13
N SER A 38 0.38 -5.11 15.40
CA SER A 38 0.10 -6.50 15.76
C SER A 38 -1.30 -6.93 15.26
N GLY A 39 -1.36 -8.11 14.65
CA GLY A 39 -2.59 -8.68 14.09
C GLY A 39 -3.09 -8.02 12.80
N PHE A 40 -2.45 -6.97 12.28
CA PHE A 40 -2.88 -6.27 11.07
C PHE A 40 -3.04 -7.22 9.87
N LEU A 41 -2.05 -8.09 9.64
CA LEU A 41 -2.08 -9.06 8.53
C LEU A 41 -3.26 -10.04 8.64
N ALA A 42 -3.63 -10.44 9.85
CA ALA A 42 -4.76 -11.35 10.07
C ALA A 42 -6.10 -10.63 9.84
N ARG A 43 -6.22 -9.37 10.27
CA ARG A 43 -7.45 -8.57 10.09
C ARG A 43 -7.69 -8.18 8.63
N THR A 44 -6.63 -8.00 7.86
CA THR A 44 -6.69 -7.55 6.46
C THR A 44 -6.49 -8.66 5.42
N SER A 45 -6.41 -9.93 5.84
CA SER A 45 -6.10 -11.07 4.95
C SER A 45 -7.08 -11.25 3.79
N ASN A 46 -8.33 -10.79 3.97
CA ASN A 46 -9.38 -10.86 2.94
C ASN A 46 -9.47 -9.59 2.08
N GLN A 47 -8.72 -8.55 2.43
CA GLN A 47 -8.79 -7.22 1.82
C GLN A 47 -7.57 -6.95 0.93
N GLY A 48 -6.37 -7.39 1.32
CA GLY A 48 -5.17 -7.02 0.57
C GLY A 48 -3.93 -7.80 0.93
N VAL A 49 -2.81 -7.38 0.33
CA VAL A 49 -1.52 -8.04 0.48
C VAL A 49 -0.48 -7.03 0.97
N VAL A 50 0.35 -7.46 1.93
CA VAL A 50 1.54 -6.72 2.37
C VAL A 50 2.78 -7.38 1.80
N CYS A 51 3.54 -6.63 1.00
CA CYS A 51 4.78 -7.10 0.36
C CYS A 51 5.98 -6.47 1.06
N LEU A 52 6.93 -7.29 1.53
CA LEU A 52 8.17 -6.81 2.13
C LEU A 52 9.32 -6.88 1.12
N GLY A 53 10.01 -5.77 0.92
CA GLY A 53 11.19 -5.70 0.05
C GLY A 53 10.88 -5.16 -1.35
N TRP A 54 11.42 -5.80 -2.38
CA TRP A 54 11.27 -5.35 -3.76
C TRP A 54 9.89 -5.70 -4.32
N SER A 55 9.36 -4.83 -5.17
CA SER A 55 8.19 -5.13 -6.01
C SER A 55 8.38 -4.52 -7.40
N PRO A 56 7.72 -5.06 -8.44
CA PRO A 56 7.71 -4.47 -9.76
C PRO A 56 6.79 -3.23 -9.79
N GLN A 57 7.20 -2.16 -9.12
CA GLN A 57 6.37 -0.97 -8.86
C GLN A 57 5.74 -0.39 -10.15
N LEU A 58 6.48 -0.35 -11.26
CA LEU A 58 5.96 0.15 -12.53
C LEU A 58 4.85 -0.75 -13.11
N GLU A 59 4.99 -2.06 -13.01
CA GLU A 59 3.97 -3.00 -13.50
C GLU A 59 2.71 -2.95 -12.65
N ILE A 60 2.87 -2.82 -11.32
CA ILE A 60 1.75 -2.64 -10.40
C ILE A 60 1.00 -1.36 -10.74
N LEU A 61 1.71 -0.23 -10.91
CA LEU A 61 1.08 1.05 -11.25
C LEU A 61 0.44 1.08 -12.64
N ALA A 62 0.95 0.29 -13.59
CA ALA A 62 0.38 0.16 -14.93
C ALA A 62 -0.85 -0.76 -14.97
N HIS A 63 -1.12 -1.52 -13.90
CA HIS A 63 -2.22 -2.48 -13.88
C HIS A 63 -3.57 -1.75 -13.82
N PRO A 64 -4.56 -2.07 -14.69
CA PRO A 64 -5.81 -1.33 -14.79
C PRO A 64 -6.71 -1.44 -13.54
N ALA A 65 -6.47 -2.42 -12.67
CA ALA A 65 -7.16 -2.52 -11.38
C ALA A 65 -6.62 -1.55 -10.32
N ILE A 66 -5.47 -0.91 -10.55
CA ILE A 66 -4.93 0.11 -9.64
C ILE A 66 -5.58 1.45 -9.96
N VAL A 67 -6.42 1.90 -9.03
CA VAL A 67 -7.19 3.15 -9.16
C VAL A 67 -6.59 4.32 -8.37
N GLY A 68 -5.58 4.05 -7.54
CA GLY A 68 -4.86 5.05 -6.75
C GLY A 68 -3.60 4.46 -6.12
N CYS A 69 -2.65 5.32 -5.77
CA CYS A 69 -1.41 4.95 -5.09
C CYS A 69 -1.03 5.98 -4.02
N LEU A 70 -0.16 5.60 -3.08
CA LEU A 70 0.34 6.50 -2.04
C LEU A 70 1.85 6.23 -1.84
N PHE A 71 2.67 7.28 -1.83
CA PHE A 71 4.13 7.18 -1.65
C PHE A 71 4.60 7.98 -0.43
N HIS A 72 5.59 7.43 0.29
CA HIS A 72 6.03 7.97 1.57
C HIS A 72 6.99 9.20 1.47
N SER A 73 7.54 9.56 0.30
CA SER A 73 8.42 10.76 0.16
C SER A 73 7.73 11.94 -0.53
N GLY A 74 6.41 11.96 -0.59
CA GLY A 74 5.65 13.04 -1.20
C GLY A 74 4.16 12.76 -1.10
N TRP A 75 3.47 13.58 -0.33
CA TRP A 75 2.02 13.66 -0.24
C TRP A 75 1.45 14.27 -1.55
N GLY A 76 1.77 13.67 -2.69
CA GLY A 76 1.63 14.32 -4.00
C GLY A 76 1.17 13.42 -5.15
N ALA A 77 0.74 12.18 -4.89
CA ALA A 77 0.22 11.33 -5.97
C ALA A 77 -0.95 10.45 -5.51
N ILE A 78 -2.04 11.05 -5.05
CA ILE A 78 -3.35 10.41 -5.24
C ILE A 78 -3.64 10.57 -6.74
N ILE A 79 -3.26 9.58 -7.55
CA ILE A 79 -3.80 9.49 -8.90
C ILE A 79 -5.26 9.09 -8.74
N GLU A 80 -6.18 10.03 -8.87
CA GLU A 80 -7.61 9.71 -9.06
C GLU A 80 -7.75 9.04 -10.44
N SER A 81 -7.83 7.71 -10.49
CA SER A 81 -8.24 7.01 -11.70
C SER A 81 -9.77 7.09 -11.88
N LEU A 82 -10.29 8.31 -12.01
CA LEU A 82 -11.68 8.58 -12.38
C LEU A 82 -11.85 9.05 -13.84
N GLY A 83 -10.80 8.91 -14.68
CA GLY A 83 -10.80 9.47 -16.03
C GLY A 83 -9.92 8.81 -17.11
N LEU A 84 -9.36 7.61 -16.87
CA LEU A 84 -8.80 6.80 -17.96
C LEU A 84 -9.54 5.46 -18.06
N GLY A 85 -10.85 5.59 -18.27
CA GLY A 85 -11.55 4.64 -19.11
C GLY A 85 -10.92 4.67 -20.49
N ASN A 86 -9.90 3.84 -20.71
CA ASN A 86 -9.51 3.47 -22.06
C ASN A 86 -10.60 2.56 -22.62
N HIS A 87 -11.70 3.19 -23.01
CA HIS A 87 -12.37 2.78 -24.23
C HIS A 87 -11.33 2.83 -25.34
N LYS A 88 -10.86 1.66 -25.78
CA LYS A 88 -10.87 1.20 -27.17
C LYS A 88 -9.98 -0.04 -27.32
N PHE A 89 -10.67 -1.12 -27.76
CA PHE A 89 -10.24 -2.30 -28.52
C PHE A 89 -8.86 -2.89 -28.26
#